data_AF-A0AAD5H3S0-F1
#
_entry.id   AF-A0AAD5H3S0-F1
#
_cell.length_a   1.000
_cell.length_b   1.000
_cell.length_c   1.000
_cell.angle_alpha   90.00
_cell.angle_beta   90.00
_cell.angle_gamma   90.00
#
_symmetry.space_group_name_H-M   'P 1'
#
loop_
_entity.id
_entity.type
_entity.pdbx_description
1 polymer ?
#
loop_
_entity_poly.entity_id
_entity_poly.type
_entity_poly.pdbx_seq_one_letter_code
_entity_poly.pdbx_strand_id
1 'polypeptide(L)'
;MQLKQINRILVQFSPYTGNARSAREFITRITSRKAQESNADCKIETRVRVKGEPFVEIEYENKQVARIDTGELTIQQILEQKLKAAGFGAGDKLESAWQQHFGKETDSVGQVQFIPRQT
;
A
#
# COMPACT_ATOMS: atom_id res chain seq x y z
N MET A 1 -8.66 2.80 1.48
CA MET A 1 -7.68 3.54 0.65
C MET A 1 -8.45 4.64 -0.07
N GLN A 2 -7.93 5.87 -0.18
CA GLN A 2 -8.57 6.96 -0.92
C GLN A 2 -7.88 7.15 -2.28
N LEU A 3 -8.65 7.40 -3.34
CA LEU A 3 -8.20 7.58 -4.73
C LEU A 3 -8.33 9.03 -5.23
N LYS A 4 -8.53 9.97 -4.30
CA LYS A 4 -8.58 11.41 -4.60
C LYS A 4 -7.28 11.84 -5.30
N GLN A 5 -7.40 12.71 -6.30
CA GLN A 5 -6.29 13.26 -7.07
C GLN A 5 -5.56 12.28 -8.01
N ILE A 6 -6.14 11.10 -8.25
CA ILE A 6 -5.60 10.10 -9.17
C ILE A 6 -6.50 10.00 -10.39
N ASN A 7 -5.90 10.17 -11.57
CA ASN A 7 -6.57 10.04 -12.85
C ASN A 7 -6.58 8.56 -13.30
N ARG A 8 -5.43 7.89 -13.19
CA ARG A 8 -5.25 6.52 -13.67
C ARG A 8 -4.29 5.72 -12.81
N ILE A 9 -4.58 4.44 -12.64
CA ILE A 9 -3.71 3.46 -12.00
C ILE A 9 -3.53 2.29 -12.95
N LEU A 10 -2.29 1.96 -13.27
CA LEU A 10 -1.93 0.80 -14.05
C LEU A 10 -1.12 -0.17 -13.17
N VAL A 11 -1.64 -1.38 -12.98
CA VAL A 11 -0.93 -2.44 -12.24
C VAL A 11 -0.52 -3.53 -13.20
N GLN A 12 0.79 -3.77 -13.32
CA GLN A 12 1.32 -4.89 -14.09
C GLN A 12 1.92 -5.95 -13.17
N PHE A 13 1.56 -7.22 -13.36
CA PHE A 13 2.18 -8.32 -12.62
C PHE A 13 2.13 -9.65 -13.38
N SER A 14 2.96 -10.61 -12.95
CA SER A 14 2.92 -12.00 -13.40
C SER A 14 2.29 -12.91 -12.33
N PRO A 15 1.30 -13.77 -12.66
CA PRO A 15 0.64 -14.60 -11.68
C PRO A 15 1.51 -15.78 -11.23
N TYR A 16 2.57 -16.09 -11.97
CA TYR A 16 3.45 -17.23 -11.74
C TYR A 16 4.65 -16.91 -10.84
N THR A 17 4.89 -15.63 -10.55
CA THR A 17 6.00 -15.20 -9.68
C THR A 17 5.51 -14.88 -8.28
N GLY A 18 6.24 -15.33 -7.25
CA GLY A 18 5.92 -15.06 -5.85
C GLY A 18 5.92 -13.55 -5.51
N ASN A 19 6.76 -12.79 -6.23
CA ASN A 19 6.99 -11.36 -6.06
C ASN A 19 5.77 -10.50 -6.45
N ALA A 20 4.77 -11.07 -7.14
CA ALA A 20 3.53 -10.37 -7.51
C ALA A 20 2.49 -10.31 -6.38
N ARG A 21 2.78 -10.80 -5.17
CA ARG A 21 1.85 -10.77 -4.04
C ARG A 21 1.43 -9.34 -3.67
N SER A 22 2.38 -8.42 -3.54
CA SER A 22 2.12 -7.02 -3.18
C SER A 22 1.28 -6.30 -4.23
N ALA A 23 1.55 -6.51 -5.52
CA ALA A 23 0.75 -5.95 -6.62
C ALA A 23 -0.71 -6.44 -6.60
N ARG A 24 -0.94 -7.74 -6.35
CA ARG A 24 -2.29 -8.31 -6.23
C ARG A 24 -3.05 -7.74 -5.04
N GLU A 25 -2.39 -7.62 -3.89
CA GLU A 25 -3.00 -7.02 -2.71
C GLU A 25 -3.33 -5.54 -2.92
N PHE A 26 -2.47 -4.82 -3.65
CA PHE A 26 -2.72 -3.43 -4.04
C PHE A 26 -3.99 -3.31 -4.89
N ILE A 27 -4.20 -4.21 -5.84
CA ILE A 27 -5.43 -4.28 -6.66
C ILE A 27 -6.66 -4.41 -5.74
N THR A 28 -6.66 -5.37 -4.81
CA THR A 28 -7.78 -5.57 -3.88
C THR A 28 -8.11 -4.31 -3.08
N ARG A 29 -7.11 -3.50 -2.73
CA ARG A 29 -7.29 -2.25 -1.98
C ARG A 29 -7.85 -1.12 -2.85
N ILE A 30 -7.39 -0.96 -4.10
CA ILE A 30 -7.88 0.07 -5.03
C ILE A 30 -9.27 -0.25 -5.58
N THR A 31 -9.63 -1.53 -5.72
CA THR A 31 -10.97 -1.96 -6.19
C THR A 31 -11.99 -2.09 -5.05
N SER A 32 -11.60 -1.78 -3.82
CA SER A 32 -12.53 -1.81 -2.69
C SER A 32 -13.61 -0.74 -2.86
N ARG A 33 -14.84 -1.04 -2.42
CA ARG A 33 -15.97 -0.10 -2.50
C ARG A 33 -15.64 1.28 -1.93
N LYS A 34 -14.98 1.32 -0.76
CA LYS A 34 -14.53 2.57 -0.12
C LYS A 34 -13.56 3.39 -0.99
N ALA A 35 -12.73 2.72 -1.78
CA ALA A 35 -11.80 3.38 -2.68
C ALA A 35 -12.53 3.95 -3.91
N GLN A 36 -13.44 3.18 -4.51
CA GLN A 36 -14.25 3.62 -5.64
C GLN A 36 -15.21 4.77 -5.26
N GLU A 37 -15.79 4.75 -4.06
CA GLU A 37 -16.63 5.85 -3.55
C GLU A 37 -15.83 7.16 -3.38
N SER A 38 -14.52 7.09 -3.18
CA SER A 38 -13.68 8.27 -3.00
C SER A 38 -13.30 8.97 -4.32
N ASN A 39 -13.33 8.24 -5.44
CA ASN A 39 -13.12 8.75 -6.79
C ASN A 39 -13.62 7.70 -7.80
N ALA A 40 -14.82 7.91 -8.34
CA ALA A 40 -15.46 6.97 -9.27
C ALA A 40 -14.88 7.06 -10.69
N ASP A 41 -14.29 8.21 -11.05
CA ASP A 41 -13.72 8.48 -12.38
C ASP A 41 -12.29 7.93 -12.55
N CYS A 42 -11.65 7.50 -11.46
CA CYS A 42 -10.30 6.92 -11.48
C CYS A 42 -10.25 5.67 -12.37
N LYS A 43 -9.47 5.71 -13.45
CA LYS A 43 -9.30 4.57 -14.35
C LYS A 43 -8.32 3.55 -13.76
N ILE A 44 -8.80 2.36 -13.44
CA ILE A 44 -7.98 1.26 -12.94
C ILE A 44 -7.77 0.23 -14.05
N GLU A 45 -6.51 0.04 -14.46
CA GLU A 45 -6.10 -0.95 -15.46
C GLU A 45 -5.19 -2.00 -14.84
N THR A 46 -5.47 -3.27 -15.13
CA THR A 46 -4.64 -4.39 -14.69
C THR A 46 -4.06 -5.10 -15.91
N ARG A 47 -2.74 -5.20 -15.99
CA ARG A 47 -2.01 -5.90 -17.05
C ARG A 47 -1.33 -7.15 -16.49
N VAL A 48 -1.88 -8.31 -16.86
CA VAL A 48 -1.27 -9.59 -16.51
C VAL A 48 -0.28 -9.97 -17.62
N ARG A 49 0.99 -10.20 -17.26
CA ARG A 49 2.05 -10.62 -18.19
C ARG A 49 2.72 -11.88 -17.66
N VAL A 50 3.09 -12.80 -18.56
CA VAL A 50 3.80 -14.04 -18.15
C VAL A 50 5.24 -13.72 -17.69
N LYS A 51 5.88 -12.73 -18.32
CA LYS A 51 7.25 -12.29 -18.05
C LYS A 51 7.28 -10.80 -17.72
N GLY A 52 8.23 -10.39 -16.89
CA GLY A 52 8.50 -8.99 -16.52
C GLY A 52 8.28 -8.73 -15.04
N GLU A 53 8.99 -7.72 -14.53
CA GLU A 53 8.89 -7.28 -13.14
C GLU A 53 7.54 -6.64 -12.85
N PRO A 54 6.94 -6.90 -11.67
CA PRO A 54 5.66 -6.34 -11.30
C PRO A 54 5.83 -4.87 -10.90
N PHE A 55 4.99 -3.98 -11.44
CA PHE A 55 5.03 -2.55 -11.11
C PHE A 55 3.62 -1.96 -11.01
N VAL A 56 3.54 -0.82 -10.32
CA VAL A 56 2.36 0.03 -10.22
C VAL A 56 2.73 1.39 -10.77
N GLU A 57 1.96 1.86 -11.74
CA GLU A 57 2.06 3.20 -12.30
C GLU A 57 0.81 3.99 -11.92
N ILE A 58 1.01 5.21 -11.42
CA ILE A 58 -0.04 6.08 -10.90
C ILE A 58 0.09 7.42 -11.62
N GLU A 59 -0.94 7.79 -12.35
CA GLU A 59 -1.08 9.09 -13.00
C GLU A 59 -2.01 9.95 -12.14
N TYR A 60 -1.48 11.06 -11.66
CA TYR A 60 -2.21 12.03 -10.84
C TYR A 60 -2.90 13.08 -11.73
N GLU A 61 -3.89 13.79 -11.18
CA GLU A 61 -4.63 14.85 -11.90
C GLU A 61 -3.71 15.99 -12.40
N ASN A 62 -2.58 16.21 -11.72
CA ASN A 62 -1.55 17.17 -12.11
C ASN A 62 -0.64 16.65 -13.25
N LYS A 63 -0.99 15.54 -13.90
CA LYS A 63 -0.22 14.84 -14.94
C LYS A 63 1.13 14.30 -14.48
N GLN A 64 1.41 14.28 -13.18
CA GLN A 64 2.58 13.58 -12.65
C GLN A 64 2.34 12.08 -12.74
N VAL A 65 3.39 11.35 -13.12
CA VAL A 65 3.36 9.90 -13.21
C VAL A 65 4.38 9.35 -12.23
N ALA A 66 3.91 8.50 -11.32
CA ALA A 66 4.75 7.77 -10.39
C ALA A 66 4.74 6.29 -10.75
N ARG A 67 5.93 5.74 -10.99
CA ARG A 67 6.12 4.31 -11.21
C ARG A 67 6.84 3.70 -10.02
N ILE A 68 6.25 2.64 -9.48
CA ILE A 68 6.69 1.94 -8.27
C ILE A 68 6.89 0.48 -8.65
N ASP A 69 8.13 0.01 -8.66
CA ASP A 69 8.44 -1.40 -8.88
C ASP A 69 8.16 -2.20 -7.60
N THR A 70 7.30 -3.21 -7.70
CA THR A 70 6.69 -3.89 -6.55
C THR A 70 7.34 -5.23 -6.22
N GLY A 71 8.40 -5.62 -6.94
CA GLY A 71 9.02 -6.95 -6.85
C GLY A 71 9.58 -7.26 -5.45
N GLU A 72 10.18 -6.28 -4.79
CA GLU A 72 10.78 -6.42 -3.45
C GLU A 72 10.06 -5.59 -2.38
N LEU A 73 9.04 -4.82 -2.75
CA LEU A 73 8.34 -3.92 -1.84
C LEU A 73 7.18 -4.62 -1.14
N THR A 74 6.99 -4.28 0.12
CA THR A 74 5.77 -4.65 0.84
C THR A 74 4.61 -3.75 0.44
N ILE A 75 3.38 -4.22 0.65
CA ILE A 75 2.19 -3.41 0.40
C ILE A 75 2.21 -2.08 1.16
N GLN A 76 2.78 -2.05 2.37
CA GLN A 76 2.87 -0.82 3.17
C GLN A 76 3.79 0.22 2.51
N GLN A 77 4.94 -0.21 2.00
CA GLN A 77 5.88 0.66 1.31
C GLN A 77 5.28 1.23 0.01
N ILE A 78 4.51 0.43 -0.73
CA ILE A 78 3.81 0.90 -1.94
C ILE A 78 2.80 2.01 -1.60
N LEU A 79 2.09 1.87 -0.47
CA LEU A 79 1.12 2.87 -0.02
C LEU A 79 1.78 4.16 0.44
N GLU A 80 2.91 4.06 1.14
CA GLU A 80 3.70 5.21 1.56
C GLU A 80 4.26 5.97 0.35
N GLN A 81 4.84 5.25 -0.62
CA GLN A 81 5.37 5.85 -1.84
C GLN A 81 4.28 6.54 -2.66
N LYS A 82 3.08 5.97 -2.73
CA LYS A 82 1.92 6.63 -3.36
C LYS A 82 1.62 7.99 -2.72
N LEU A 83 1.63 8.08 -1.38
CA LEU A 83 1.33 9.32 -0.67
C LEU A 83 2.41 10.37 -0.92
N LYS A 84 3.68 9.94 -0.86
CA LYS A 84 4.83 10.80 -1.16
C LYS A 84 4.78 11.35 -2.59
N ALA A 85 4.46 10.50 -3.56
CA ALA A 85 4.39 10.88 -4.97
C ALA A 85 3.20 11.78 -5.30
N ALA A 86 2.12 11.73 -4.53
CA ALA A 86 0.97 12.60 -4.66
C ALA A 86 1.22 14.06 -4.19
N GLY A 87 2.44 14.39 -3.74
CA GLY A 87 2.75 15.71 -3.19
C GLY A 87 2.21 15.93 -1.77
N PHE A 88 1.61 14.90 -1.15
CA PHE A 88 1.43 14.86 0.30
C PHE A 88 2.80 14.54 0.90
N GLY A 89 3.61 15.60 1.06
CA GLY A 89 4.94 15.52 1.64
C GLY A 89 4.94 14.64 2.89
N ALA A 90 5.83 13.66 2.90
CA ALA A 90 6.24 12.99 4.11
C ALA A 90 6.79 14.06 5.07
N GLY A 91 6.04 14.30 6.14
CA GLY A 91 6.38 15.26 7.18
C GLY A 91 5.15 15.57 8.02
N ASP A 92 5.16 15.15 9.27
CA ASP A 92 4.37 15.70 10.39
C ASP A 92 2.94 15.19 10.66
N LYS A 93 2.13 14.78 9.66
CA LYS A 93 0.69 14.49 9.93
C LYS A 93 0.25 13.03 9.97
N LEU A 94 1.06 12.09 9.48
CA LEU A 94 0.69 10.67 9.48
C LEU A 94 1.09 9.95 10.76
N GLU A 95 2.26 10.24 11.34
CA GLU A 95 2.63 9.70 12.68
C GLU A 95 1.61 10.07 13.75
N SER A 96 1.07 11.29 13.71
CA SER A 96 0.05 11.75 14.64
C SER A 96 -1.33 11.10 14.42
N ALA A 97 -1.66 10.68 13.18
CA ALA A 97 -2.88 9.90 12.91
C ALA A 97 -2.74 8.42 13.32
N TRP A 98 -1.55 7.84 13.21
CA TRP A 98 -1.24 6.50 13.72
C TRP A 98 -1.19 6.47 15.25
N GLN A 99 -0.60 7.48 15.90
CA GLN A 99 -0.59 7.63 17.37
C GLN A 99 -1.98 7.88 17.97
N GLN A 100 -2.92 8.48 17.22
CA GLN A 100 -4.28 8.73 17.72
C GLN A 100 -5.23 7.53 17.55
N HIS A 101 -4.98 6.64 16.60
CA HIS A 101 -5.86 5.49 16.32
C HIS A 101 -5.37 4.17 16.92
N PHE A 102 -4.08 4.03 17.20
CA PHE A 102 -3.53 3.05 18.12
C PHE A 102 -3.41 3.71 19.49
N GLY A 103 -4.50 3.67 20.25
CA GLY A 103 -4.50 4.13 21.63
C GLY A 103 -3.34 3.48 22.39
N LYS A 104 -2.58 4.32 23.12
CA LYS A 104 -1.72 3.97 24.26
C LYS A 104 -1.31 2.50 24.26
N GLU A 105 -0.18 2.18 23.64
CA GLU A 105 0.62 1.07 24.15
C GLU A 105 0.93 1.43 25.61
N THR A 106 0.13 0.88 26.53
CA THR A 106 0.51 0.78 27.92
C THR A 106 1.77 -0.07 27.94
N ASP A 107 2.82 0.48 28.56
CA ASP A 107 4.10 -0.16 28.85
C ASP A 107 3.90 -1.31 29.86
N SER A 108 3.23 -2.36 29.43
CA SER A 108 3.07 -3.60 30.18
C SER A 108 3.23 -4.77 29.22
N VAL A 109 4.42 -4.83 28.62
CA VAL A 109 5.00 -6.10 28.17
C VAL A 109 5.04 -7.00 29.40
N GLY A 110 4.03 -7.85 29.54
CA GLY A 110 4.03 -8.91 30.55
C GLY A 110 5.29 -9.74 30.37
N GLN A 111 6.16 -9.76 31.38
CA GLN A 111 7.32 -10.62 31.40
C GLN A 111 6.87 -12.07 31.22
N VAL A 112 7.27 -12.70 30.12
CA VAL A 112 7.12 -14.14 29.94
C VAL A 112 8.20 -14.82 30.80
N GLN A 113 7.81 -15.27 31.98
CA GLN A 113 8.70 -16.00 32.89
C GLN A 113 8.67 -17.49 32.54
N PHE A 114 9.76 -18.00 31.97
CA PHE A 114 9.93 -19.43 31.74
C PHE A 114 10.23 -20.13 33.06
N ILE A 115 9.32 -21.00 33.50
CA ILE A 115 9.54 -21.91 34.64
C ILE A 115 10.00 -23.26 34.06
N PRO A 116 11.22 -23.75 34.35
CA PRO A 116 11.65 -25.06 33.92
C PRO A 116 10.86 -26.15 34.66
N ARG A 117 10.37 -27.13 33.90
CA ARG A 117 9.65 -28.30 34.41
C ARG A 117 10.62 -29.18 35.20
N GLN A 118 10.41 -29.29 36.51
CA GLN A 118 11.19 -30.21 37.34
C GLN A 118 10.70 -31.65 37.10
N THR A 119 11.66 -32.57 36.99
CA THR A 119 11.46 -34.02 36.93
C THR A 119 11.27 -34.57 38.34
#